data_AF-A0A352CHW2-F1
#
_entry.id   AF-A0A352CHW2-F1
#
_cell.length_a   1.000
_cell.length_b   1.000
_cell.length_c   1.000
_cell.angle_alpha   90.00
_cell.angle_beta   90.00
_cell.angle_gamma   90.00
#
_symmetry.space_group_name_H-M   'P 1'
#
loop_
_entity.id
_entity.type
_entity.pdbx_description
1 polymer ?
#
loop_
_entity_poly.entity_id
_entity_poly.type
_entity_poly.pdbx_seq_one_letter_code
_entity_poly.pdbx_strand_id
1 'polypeptide(L)'
;FNYPNRLVPSDFKGWVQERSIYHAAPGAAGYQYLIRMQDPDEKTDEGSLVVARYGKGWFTYTGLALFRQLPAGVVGAYRLLANLIALNQQEKNGVN
;
A
#
# COMPACT_ATOMS: atom_id res chain seq x y z
N PHE A 1 -8.73 -0.05 3.54
CA PHE A 1 -7.36 -0.47 3.95
C PHE A 1 -6.89 0.30 5.18
N ASN A 2 -7.46 0.00 6.35
CA ASN A 2 -7.15 0.70 7.61
C ASN A 2 -7.20 -0.25 8.82
N TYR A 3 -7.01 -1.56 8.58
CA TYR A 3 -7.04 -2.59 9.60
C TYR A 3 -5.75 -3.43 9.54
N PRO A 4 -5.10 -3.71 10.68
CA PRO A 4 -5.46 -3.28 12.04
C PRO A 4 -5.06 -1.84 12.36
N ASN A 5 -4.29 -1.18 11.49
CA ASN A 5 -3.80 0.18 11.71
C ASN A 5 -4.53 1.16 10.79
N ARG A 6 -5.16 2.19 11.37
CA ARG A 6 -5.61 3.34 10.59
C ARG A 6 -4.39 4.14 10.14
N LEU A 7 -4.19 4.25 8.83
CA LEU A 7 -3.11 5.03 8.25
C LEU A 7 -3.50 6.51 8.20
N VAL A 8 -2.56 7.37 8.57
CA VAL A 8 -2.72 8.82 8.55
C VAL A 8 -1.49 9.46 7.88
N PRO A 9 -1.53 10.76 7.50
CA PRO A 9 -0.42 11.38 6.78
C PRO A 9 0.93 11.29 7.50
N SER A 10 0.96 11.20 8.83
CA SER A 10 2.21 11.03 9.58
C SER A 10 2.89 9.67 9.38
N ASP A 11 2.17 8.63 8.95
CA ASP A 11 2.77 7.32 8.63
C ASP A 11 3.66 7.38 7.37
N PHE A 12 3.57 8.46 6.60
CA PHE A 12 4.40 8.70 5.42
C PHE A 12 5.58 9.66 5.70
N LYS A 13 5.77 10.09 6.96
CA LYS A 13 6.93 10.89 7.39
C LYS A 13 8.14 9.99 7.66
N GLY A 14 9.33 10.53 7.42
CA GLY A 14 10.59 9.84 7.72
C GLY A 14 10.95 8.70 6.77
N TRP A 15 10.21 8.53 5.67
CA TRP A 15 10.60 7.61 4.59
C TRP A 15 11.94 8.06 4.00
N VAL A 16 12.83 7.11 3.74
CA VAL A 16 14.20 7.34 3.26
C VAL A 16 14.28 7.10 1.74
N GLN A 17 14.99 7.99 1.03
CA GLN A 17 15.13 7.94 -0.43
C GLN A 17 13.77 7.98 -1.17
N GLU A 18 13.65 7.36 -2.34
CA GLU A 18 12.40 7.30 -3.09
C GLU A 18 11.35 6.45 -2.36
N ARG A 19 10.10 6.92 -2.32
CA ARG A 19 8.99 6.19 -1.68
C ARG A 19 8.55 4.97 -2.51
N SER A 20 8.64 5.07 -3.82
CA SER A 20 8.25 4.05 -4.79
C SER A 20 8.99 4.26 -6.12
N ILE A 21 9.09 3.21 -6.93
CA ILE A 21 9.92 3.22 -8.15
C ILE A 21 9.31 2.53 -9.37
N TYR A 22 8.39 1.57 -9.18
CA TYR A 22 7.72 0.85 -10.27
C TYR A 22 6.22 0.77 -9.98
N HIS A 23 5.42 1.49 -10.76
CA HIS A 23 3.98 1.58 -10.53
C HIS A 23 3.21 0.72 -11.54
N ALA A 24 2.15 0.09 -11.07
CA ALA A 24 1.25 -0.67 -11.93
C ALA A 24 0.49 0.28 -12.87
N ALA A 25 0.38 -0.12 -14.14
CA ALA A 25 -0.47 0.60 -15.08
C ALA A 25 -1.95 0.54 -14.64
N PRO A 26 -2.72 1.62 -14.83
CA PRO A 26 -4.14 1.63 -14.54
C PRO A 26 -4.90 0.73 -15.54
N GLY A 27 -6.08 0.24 -15.14
CA GLY A 27 -7.09 -0.26 -16.09
C GLY A 27 -7.36 -1.76 -16.11
N ALA A 28 -6.84 -2.54 -15.16
CA ALA A 28 -7.24 -3.94 -15.03
C ALA A 28 -8.49 -4.08 -14.15
N ALA A 29 -9.53 -4.74 -14.68
CA ALA A 29 -10.74 -5.03 -13.93
C ALA A 29 -10.46 -5.97 -12.75
N GLY A 30 -11.06 -5.67 -11.59
CA GLY A 30 -10.91 -6.48 -10.37
C GLY A 30 -9.72 -6.10 -9.47
N TYR A 31 -8.94 -5.10 -9.83
CA TYR A 31 -7.86 -4.57 -8.99
C TYR A 31 -8.33 -3.40 -8.15
N GLN A 32 -7.82 -3.33 -6.91
CA GLN A 32 -8.05 -2.25 -5.98
C GLN A 32 -6.74 -1.49 -5.77
N TYR A 33 -6.76 -0.20 -6.07
CA TYR A 33 -5.62 0.71 -5.90
C TYR A 33 -5.72 1.35 -4.52
N LEU A 34 -4.79 1.03 -3.63
CA LEU A 34 -4.92 1.31 -2.20
C LEU A 34 -4.29 2.64 -1.77
N ILE A 35 -3.29 3.12 -2.52
CA ILE A 35 -2.56 4.34 -2.21
C ILE A 35 -2.45 5.20 -3.45
N ARG A 36 -2.87 6.46 -3.27
CA ARG A 36 -2.70 7.53 -4.22
C ARG A 36 -1.51 8.40 -3.81
N MET A 37 -0.61 8.67 -4.74
CA MET A 37 0.55 9.54 -4.59
C MET A 37 0.51 10.63 -5.66
N GLN A 38 1.12 11.76 -5.38
CA GLN A 38 1.28 12.84 -6.34
C GLN A 38 2.56 13.58 -6.00
N ASP A 39 3.53 13.52 -6.91
CA ASP A 39 4.70 14.37 -6.82
C ASP A 39 4.33 15.79 -7.25
N PRO A 40 5.04 16.82 -6.74
CA PRO A 40 4.79 18.20 -7.13
C PRO A 40 4.77 18.35 -8.66
N ASP A 41 3.74 19.02 -9.16
CA ASP A 41 3.53 19.28 -10.60
C ASP A 41 3.30 18.05 -11.49
N GLU A 42 3.25 16.84 -10.91
CA GLU A 42 2.91 15.62 -11.63
C GLU A 42 1.43 15.26 -11.50
N LYS A 43 0.97 14.38 -12.40
CA LYS A 43 -0.36 13.80 -12.30
C LYS A 43 -0.40 12.82 -11.13
N THR A 44 -1.56 12.77 -10.50
CA THR A 44 -1.89 11.76 -9.51
C THR A 44 -1.66 10.34 -10.02
N ASP A 45 -0.98 9.53 -9.22
CA ASP A 45 -0.68 8.12 -9.49
C ASP A 45 -1.25 7.23 -8.37
N GLU A 46 -1.82 6.08 -8.74
CA GLU A 46 -2.42 5.11 -7.81
C GLU A 46 -1.75 3.73 -7.88
N GLY A 47 -0.81 3.54 -8.81
CA GLY A 47 -0.18 2.25 -9.13
C GLY A 47 0.87 1.80 -8.13
N SER A 48 1.16 2.60 -7.09
CA SER A 48 2.17 2.30 -6.07
C SER A 48 1.83 1.10 -5.19
N LEU A 49 0.53 0.82 -4.97
CA LEU A 49 0.06 -0.30 -4.17
C LEU A 49 -1.29 -0.81 -4.68
N VAL A 50 -1.30 -2.01 -5.24
CA VAL A 50 -2.47 -2.60 -5.88
C VAL A 50 -2.72 -3.99 -5.31
N VAL A 51 -3.98 -4.31 -5.02
CA VAL A 51 -4.38 -5.63 -4.53
C VAL A 51 -5.51 -6.21 -5.34
N ALA A 52 -5.60 -7.53 -5.38
CA ALA A 52 -6.65 -8.25 -6.08
C ALA A 52 -7.01 -9.53 -5.33
N ARG A 53 -8.27 -9.98 -5.45
CA ARG A 53 -8.65 -11.31 -4.98
C ARG A 53 -8.09 -12.36 -5.95
N TYR A 54 -7.47 -13.39 -5.38
CA TYR A 54 -7.01 -14.54 -6.15
C TYR A 54 -7.23 -15.81 -5.35
N GLY A 55 -8.10 -16.69 -5.85
CA GLY A 55 -8.55 -17.88 -5.13
C GLY A 55 -9.12 -17.53 -3.75
N LYS A 56 -8.53 -18.10 -2.69
CA LYS A 56 -8.94 -17.87 -1.30
C LYS A 56 -8.20 -16.73 -0.60
N GLY A 57 -7.34 -16.01 -1.33
CA GLY A 57 -6.42 -15.02 -0.76
C GLY A 57 -6.40 -13.69 -1.50
N TRP A 58 -5.34 -12.94 -1.25
CA TRP A 58 -5.07 -11.65 -1.89
C TRP A 58 -3.72 -11.72 -2.59
N PHE A 59 -3.71 -11.26 -3.84
CA PHE A 59 -2.50 -10.87 -4.53
C PHE A 59 -2.21 -9.41 -4.20
N THR A 60 -0.94 -9.08 -3.93
CA THR A 60 -0.48 -7.71 -3.71
C THR A 60 0.67 -7.41 -4.64
N TYR A 61 0.51 -6.36 -5.45
CA TYR A 61 1.60 -5.70 -6.12
C TYR A 61 1.99 -4.45 -5.33
N THR A 62 3.28 -4.27 -5.06
CA THR A 62 3.79 -3.10 -4.35
C THR A 62 4.98 -2.49 -5.09
N GLY A 63 4.79 -1.27 -5.57
CA GLY A 63 5.85 -0.39 -6.07
C GLY A 63 6.57 0.38 -4.97
N LEU A 64 6.04 0.35 -3.75
CA LEU A 64 6.64 0.97 -2.57
C LEU A 64 8.02 0.35 -2.29
N ALA A 65 9.00 1.20 -1.99
CA ALA A 65 10.37 0.78 -1.66
C ALA A 65 10.48 0.20 -0.22
N LEU A 66 9.59 -0.72 0.16
CA LEU A 66 9.54 -1.31 1.52
C LEU A 66 10.87 -1.94 1.94
N PHE A 67 11.65 -2.45 0.99
CA PHE A 67 12.99 -3.00 1.23
C PHE A 67 13.97 -1.96 1.78
N ARG A 68 13.73 -0.65 1.61
CA ARG A 68 14.49 0.43 2.24
C ARG A 68 13.85 0.91 3.53
N GLN A 69 12.53 1.03 3.52
CA GLN A 69 11.78 1.62 4.64
C GLN A 69 11.74 0.72 5.87
N LEU A 70 11.58 -0.59 5.67
CA LEU A 70 11.54 -1.55 6.78
C LEU A 70 12.91 -1.61 7.49
N PRO A 71 14.07 -1.81 6.83
CA PRO A 71 15.36 -1.77 7.52
C PRO A 71 15.69 -0.43 8.17
N ALA A 72 15.19 0.68 7.62
CA ALA A 72 15.36 2.01 8.21
C ALA A 72 14.46 2.26 9.44
N GLY A 73 13.61 1.30 9.84
CA GLY A 73 12.78 1.42 11.04
C GLY A 73 11.58 2.36 10.88
N VAL A 74 11.13 2.61 9.64
CA VAL A 74 10.03 3.55 9.37
C VAL A 74 8.71 2.97 9.88
N VAL A 75 8.18 3.50 10.97
CA VAL A 75 6.98 2.98 11.67
C VAL A 75 5.78 2.81 10.74
N GLY A 76 5.51 3.79 9.86
CA GLY A 76 4.39 3.71 8.95
C GLY A 76 4.52 2.62 7.88
N ALA A 77 5.75 2.28 7.46
CA ALA A 77 5.98 1.17 6.54
C ALA A 77 5.61 -0.18 7.20
N TYR A 78 5.92 -0.35 8.49
CA TYR A 78 5.50 -1.54 9.25
C TYR A 78 3.99 -1.62 9.43
N ARG A 79 3.32 -0.50 9.73
CA ARG A 79 1.85 -0.45 9.84
C ARG A 79 1.17 -0.80 8.52
N LEU A 80 1.68 -0.28 7.41
CA LEU A 80 1.21 -0.59 6.07
C LEU A 80 1.38 -2.09 5.76
N LEU A 81 2.56 -2.66 6.04
CA LEU A 81 2.81 -4.09 5.84
C LEU A 81 1.87 -4.95 6.70
N ALA A 82 1.66 -4.59 7.96
CA ALA A 82 0.72 -5.29 8.83
C ALA A 82 -0.71 -5.28 8.27
N ASN A 83 -1.16 -4.15 7.71
CA ASN A 83 -2.46 -4.06 7.06
C ASN A 83 -2.55 -4.97 5.81
N LEU A 84 -1.49 -5.08 5.01
CA LEU A 84 -1.45 -5.99 3.85
C LEU A 84 -1.58 -7.45 4.29
N ILE A 85 -0.86 -7.85 5.32
CA ILE A 85 -0.94 -9.21 5.89
C ILE A 85 -2.36 -9.49 6.42
N ALA A 86 -3.02 -8.46 6.96
CA ALA A 86 -4.35 -8.58 7.56
C ALA A 86 -5.52 -8.52 6.56
N LEU A 87 -5.29 -8.40 5.24
CA LEU A 87 -6.36 -8.27 4.24
C LEU A 87 -7.44 -9.38 4.34
N ASN A 88 -7.02 -10.64 4.52
CA ASN A 88 -7.97 -11.75 4.70
C ASN A 88 -8.76 -11.66 6.01
N GLN A 89 -8.19 -11.08 7.07
CA GLN A 89 -8.90 -10.90 8.34
C GLN A 89 -9.86 -9.72 8.26
N GLN A 90 -9.45 -8.63 7.63
CA GLN A 90 -10.28 -7.45 7.40
C GLN A 90 -11.59 -7.86 6.68
N GLU A 91 -11.49 -8.66 5.61
CA GLU A 91 -12.65 -9.18 4.86
C GLU A 91 -13.59 -10.02 5.75
N LYS A 92 -13.04 -10.97 6.51
CA LYS A 92 -13.83 -11.83 7.41
C LYS A 92 -14.58 -11.04 8.48
N ASN A 93 -14.00 -9.93 8.94
CA ASN A 93 -14.57 -9.08 9.97
C ASN A 93 -15.59 -8.07 9.41
N GLY A 94 -15.82 -8.04 8.10
CA GLY A 94 -16.75 -7.09 7.47
C GLY A 94 -16.32 -5.62 7.58
N VAL A 95 -15.04 -5.36 7.86
CA VAL A 95 -14.49 -4.01 8.00
C VAL A 95 -14.04 -3.55 6.61
N ASN A 96 -14.68 -2.54 6.02
CA ASN A 96 -14.26 -1.95 4.74
C ASN A 96 -13.44 -0.68 4.95
#